data_AF-A0A8J8CGJ9-F1
#
_entry.id   AF-A0A8J8CGJ9-F1
#
_cell.length_a   1.000
_cell.length_b   1.000
_cell.length_c   1.000
_cell.angle_alpha   90.00
_cell.angle_beta   90.00
_cell.angle_gamma   90.00
#
_symmetry.space_group_name_H-M   'P 1'
#
loop_
_entity.id
_entity.type
_entity.pdbx_description
1 polymer ?
#
loop_
_entity_poly.entity_id
_entity_poly.type
_entity_poly.pdbx_seq_one_letter_code
_entity_poly.pdbx_strand_id
1 'polypeptide(L)'
;MTIKTIQAGLESSTSMENYKSSSILFDVHAIGKLNIEVPEKVKQGETITITVRDENKNAVPNAKVTINGVEQTADANGKIEYKVTTSSLTLKAASEGYVSSEQISVPVEAKIVCGDGKCEAGETKENCPRDCIVCGDNVCDIGESYENCPSDCPKPEGFPLWIIGILLVIVLIAAYYFLVMRKKKGGEE
;
A
#
# COMPACT_ATOMS: atom_id res chain seq x y z
N MET A 1 -1.68 -12.81 -40.72
CA MET A 1 -0.65 -11.91 -40.16
C MET A 1 -0.92 -10.54 -40.76
N THR A 2 -1.61 -9.67 -40.03
CA THR A 2 -1.99 -8.35 -40.54
C THR A 2 -0.81 -7.44 -40.27
N ILE A 3 0.08 -7.28 -41.25
CA ILE A 3 1.25 -6.42 -41.12
C ILE A 3 0.74 -4.99 -40.86
N LYS A 4 1.02 -4.44 -39.67
CA LYS A 4 0.56 -3.09 -39.30
C LYS A 4 1.62 -2.10 -39.76
N THR A 5 1.29 -1.33 -40.79
CA THR A 5 2.16 -0.25 -41.28
C THR A 5 2.33 0.80 -40.18
N ILE A 6 3.57 1.02 -39.72
CA ILE A 6 3.91 2.04 -38.71
C ILE A 6 3.92 3.42 -39.38
N GLN A 7 4.48 3.50 -40.59
CA GLN A 7 4.58 4.72 -41.37
C GLN A 7 4.57 4.36 -42.85
N ALA A 8 3.62 4.90 -43.60
CA ALA A 8 3.45 4.64 -45.02
C ALA A 8 3.88 5.86 -45.83
N GLY A 9 4.36 5.64 -47.05
CA GLY A 9 4.59 6.70 -48.01
C GLY A 9 5.71 7.67 -47.63
N LEU A 10 6.81 7.17 -47.05
CA LEU A 10 8.02 7.98 -46.92
C LEU A 10 8.59 8.21 -48.31
N GLU A 11 8.61 9.48 -48.71
CA GLU A 11 9.15 9.91 -49.99
C GLU A 11 10.45 10.67 -49.78
N SER A 12 11.51 10.20 -50.42
CA SER A 12 12.72 10.99 -50.66
C SER A 12 12.81 11.25 -52.15
N SER A 13 12.89 12.52 -52.54
CA SER A 13 13.02 12.90 -53.94
C SER A 13 14.19 13.87 -54.14
N THR A 14 14.83 13.76 -55.30
CA THR A 14 15.87 14.69 -55.74
C THR A 14 15.60 15.11 -57.17
N SER A 15 15.83 16.38 -57.48
CA SER A 15 15.66 16.95 -58.80
C SER A 15 16.78 17.95 -59.09
N MET A 16 17.27 17.93 -60.32
CA MET A 16 18.32 18.83 -60.80
C MET A 16 18.03 19.20 -62.26
N GLU A 17 18.32 20.45 -62.62
CA GLU A 17 18.10 20.96 -63.98
C GLU A 17 18.87 20.13 -65.00
N ASN A 18 18.19 19.67 -66.06
CA ASN A 18 18.69 18.74 -67.08
C ASN A 18 18.90 17.27 -66.64
N TYR A 19 18.43 16.88 -65.46
CA TYR A 19 18.41 15.49 -65.01
C TYR A 19 16.97 15.02 -64.74
N LYS A 20 16.70 13.73 -64.99
CA LYS A 20 15.42 13.13 -64.60
C LYS A 20 15.32 13.11 -63.08
N SER A 21 14.21 13.63 -62.55
CA SER A 21 13.91 13.50 -61.13
C SER A 21 13.81 12.02 -60.75
N SER A 22 14.24 11.71 -59.53
CA SER A 22 14.13 10.38 -58.97
C SER A 22 13.51 10.49 -57.59
N SER A 23 12.59 9.59 -57.31
CA SER A 23 11.98 9.44 -55.99
C SER A 23 12.05 7.98 -55.54
N ILE A 24 12.17 7.79 -54.23
CA ILE A 24 12.05 6.48 -53.59
C ILE A 24 10.88 6.57 -52.62
N LEU A 25 10.00 5.56 -52.69
CA LEU A 25 8.87 5.36 -51.80
C LEU A 25 9.12 4.07 -51.03
N PHE A 26 8.99 4.11 -49.70
CA PHE A 26 9.02 2.90 -48.88
C PHE A 26 8.03 2.96 -47.72
N ASP A 27 7.57 1.79 -47.31
CA ASP A 27 6.66 1.60 -46.19
C ASP A 27 7.38 0.89 -45.03
N VAL A 28 7.21 1.42 -43.82
CA VAL A 28 7.73 0.82 -42.60
C VAL A 28 6.65 -0.05 -41.98
N HIS A 29 6.93 -1.34 -41.88
CA HIS A 29 6.03 -2.34 -41.34
C HIS A 29 6.48 -2.78 -39.95
N ALA A 30 5.53 -2.90 -39.02
CA ALA A 30 5.81 -3.44 -37.70
C ALA A 30 6.01 -4.95 -37.75
N ILE A 31 6.86 -5.44 -36.85
CA ILE A 31 7.01 -6.86 -36.53
C ILE A 31 5.70 -7.40 -35.89
N GLY A 32 5.02 -6.59 -35.07
CA GLY A 32 3.73 -6.90 -34.46
C GLY A 32 3.24 -5.81 -33.49
N LYS A 33 2.11 -6.05 -32.81
CA LYS A 33 1.63 -5.21 -31.69
C LYS A 33 2.03 -5.80 -30.33
N LEU A 34 2.44 -4.93 -29.41
CA LEU A 34 2.72 -5.30 -28.02
C LEU A 34 1.45 -5.33 -27.16
N ASN A 35 1.40 -6.32 -26.27
CA ASN A 35 0.43 -6.48 -25.21
C ASN A 35 1.16 -6.61 -23.86
N ILE A 36 0.53 -6.07 -22.81
CA ILE A 36 1.02 -6.19 -21.45
C ILE A 36 0.12 -7.16 -20.69
N GLU A 37 0.71 -8.17 -20.08
CA GLU A 37 0.05 -9.10 -19.17
C GLU A 37 0.46 -8.77 -17.73
N VAL A 38 -0.55 -8.57 -16.89
CA VAL A 38 -0.41 -8.21 -15.47
C VAL A 38 -1.46 -8.99 -14.67
N PRO A 39 -1.20 -9.38 -13.41
CA PRO A 39 -2.20 -10.07 -12.59
C PRO A 39 -3.50 -9.26 -12.47
N GLU A 40 -4.65 -9.94 -12.48
CA GLU A 40 -5.97 -9.31 -12.34
C GLU A 40 -6.16 -8.60 -10.99
N LYS A 41 -5.51 -9.13 -9.94
CA LYS A 41 -5.54 -8.59 -8.58
C LYS A 41 -4.13 -8.23 -8.18
N VAL A 42 -3.94 -6.99 -7.74
CA VAL A 42 -2.65 -6.46 -7.35
C VAL A 42 -2.80 -5.82 -5.97
N LYS A 43 -1.96 -6.22 -5.01
CA LYS A 43 -1.95 -5.64 -3.66
C LYS A 43 -0.76 -4.72 -3.45
N GLN A 44 -0.96 -3.65 -2.71
CA GLN A 44 0.12 -2.76 -2.33
C GLN A 44 1.12 -3.49 -1.44
N GLY A 45 2.41 -3.31 -1.72
CA GLY A 45 3.54 -3.98 -1.07
C GLY A 45 3.91 -5.33 -1.68
N GLU A 46 3.10 -5.88 -2.59
CA GLU A 46 3.37 -7.14 -3.29
C GLU A 46 4.35 -6.93 -4.46
N THR A 47 5.18 -7.94 -4.75
CA THR A 47 5.99 -7.99 -5.97
C THR A 47 5.21 -8.75 -7.04
N ILE A 48 4.86 -8.07 -8.13
CA ILE A 48 4.16 -8.66 -9.28
C ILE A 48 5.10 -8.85 -10.45
N THR A 49 4.73 -9.74 -11.37
CA THR A 49 5.41 -9.91 -12.66
C THR A 49 4.59 -9.28 -13.77
N ILE A 50 5.18 -8.30 -14.45
CA ILE A 50 4.63 -7.70 -15.67
C ILE A 50 5.29 -8.39 -16.85
N THR A 51 4.51 -8.92 -17.79
CA THR A 51 5.03 -9.60 -18.97
C THR A 51 4.65 -8.84 -20.24
N VAL A 52 5.60 -8.61 -21.13
CA VAL A 52 5.40 -8.02 -22.45
C VAL A 52 5.41 -9.13 -23.49
N ARG A 53 4.31 -9.24 -24.24
CA ARG A 53 4.16 -10.20 -25.32
C ARG A 53 3.73 -9.55 -26.61
N ASP A 54 3.97 -10.22 -27.73
CA ASP A 54 3.37 -9.87 -29.00
C ASP A 54 1.92 -10.39 -29.11
N GLU A 55 1.27 -10.08 -30.23
CA GLU A 55 -0.06 -10.59 -30.59
C GLU A 55 -0.17 -12.11 -30.76
N ASN A 56 0.97 -12.80 -30.92
CA ASN A 56 1.06 -14.25 -31.01
C ASN A 56 1.40 -14.91 -29.66
N LYS A 57 1.45 -14.12 -28.57
CA LYS A 57 1.82 -14.52 -27.21
C LYS A 57 3.30 -14.89 -27.03
N ASN A 58 4.17 -14.54 -27.97
CA ASN A 58 5.61 -14.69 -27.80
C ASN A 58 6.13 -13.61 -26.85
N ALA A 59 7.09 -13.97 -26.02
CA ALA A 59 7.78 -13.00 -25.16
C ALA A 59 8.61 -12.03 -26.01
N VAL A 60 8.60 -10.74 -25.64
CA VAL A 60 9.40 -9.71 -26.31
C VAL A 60 10.56 -9.29 -25.39
N PRO A 61 11.79 -9.78 -25.64
CA PRO A 61 12.95 -9.47 -24.80
C PRO A 61 13.34 -8.00 -24.90
N ASN A 62 13.92 -7.44 -23.82
CA ASN A 62 14.43 -6.07 -23.75
C ASN A 62 13.38 -4.98 -24.09
N ALA A 63 12.08 -5.30 -24.00
CA ALA A 63 11.03 -4.32 -24.20
C ALA A 63 11.08 -3.25 -23.10
N LYS A 64 10.90 -1.99 -23.50
CA LYS A 64 10.79 -0.86 -22.58
C LYS A 64 9.37 -0.77 -22.06
N VAL A 65 9.19 -0.78 -20.75
CA VAL A 65 7.88 -0.62 -20.10
C VAL A 65 7.93 0.60 -19.21
N THR A 66 7.09 1.58 -19.51
CA THR A 66 6.83 2.72 -18.64
C THR A 66 5.84 2.29 -17.57
N ILE A 67 6.28 2.28 -16.30
CA ILE A 67 5.49 1.99 -15.11
C ILE A 67 5.39 3.28 -14.30
N ASN A 68 4.18 3.85 -14.16
CA ASN A 68 3.96 5.12 -13.45
C ASN A 68 4.85 6.27 -13.95
N GLY A 69 5.11 6.31 -15.26
CA GLY A 69 5.98 7.31 -15.89
C GLY A 69 7.48 6.97 -15.86
N VAL A 70 7.90 5.93 -15.13
CA VAL A 70 9.29 5.49 -15.06
C VAL A 70 9.54 4.36 -16.05
N GLU A 71 10.53 4.53 -16.93
CA GLU A 71 10.92 3.49 -17.89
C GLU A 71 11.73 2.38 -17.21
N GLN A 72 11.33 1.13 -17.49
CA GLN A 72 12.02 -0.09 -17.10
C GLN A 72 12.25 -0.97 -18.32
N THR A 73 13.25 -1.85 -18.27
CA THR A 73 13.55 -2.77 -19.37
C THR A 73 13.26 -4.20 -18.95
N ALA A 74 12.50 -4.92 -19.79
CA ALA A 74 12.17 -6.32 -19.59
C ALA A 74 13.38 -7.22 -19.79
N ASP A 75 13.40 -8.35 -19.09
CA ASP A 75 14.45 -9.36 -19.21
C ASP A 75 14.40 -10.11 -20.55
N ALA A 76 15.26 -11.13 -20.71
CA ALA A 76 15.29 -11.98 -21.90
C ALA A 76 13.99 -12.77 -22.15
N ASN A 77 13.11 -12.87 -21.15
CA ASN A 77 11.80 -13.52 -21.24
C ASN A 77 10.66 -12.49 -21.36
N GLY A 78 10.97 -11.21 -21.60
CA GLY A 78 9.98 -10.14 -21.68
C GLY A 78 9.28 -9.87 -20.34
N LYS A 79 9.92 -10.16 -19.21
CA LYS A 79 9.36 -9.99 -17.87
C LYS A 79 10.03 -8.87 -17.08
N ILE A 80 9.26 -8.26 -16.19
CA ILE A 80 9.71 -7.29 -15.20
C ILE A 80 9.10 -7.68 -13.85
N GLU A 81 9.94 -7.83 -12.84
CA GLU A 81 9.49 -7.90 -11.45
C GLU A 81 9.35 -6.49 -10.89
N TYR A 82 8.18 -6.16 -10.34
CA TYR A 82 7.87 -4.83 -9.86
C TYR A 82 7.23 -4.90 -8.48
N LYS A 83 7.83 -4.21 -7.49
CA LYS A 83 7.25 -4.05 -6.17
C LYS A 83 6.25 -2.91 -6.18
N VAL A 84 4.99 -3.23 -5.95
CA VAL A 84 3.89 -2.27 -5.99
C VAL A 84 3.89 -1.45 -4.72
N THR A 85 4.04 -0.13 -4.83
CA THR A 85 4.01 0.78 -3.67
C THR A 85 2.90 1.82 -3.77
N THR A 86 2.27 1.94 -4.94
CA THR A 86 1.24 2.93 -5.26
C THR A 86 -0.16 2.30 -5.22
N SER A 87 -1.19 3.15 -5.18
CA SER A 87 -2.61 2.75 -5.21
C SER A 87 -3.15 2.48 -6.62
N SER A 88 -2.39 2.84 -7.66
CA SER A 88 -2.69 2.50 -9.05
C SER A 88 -1.38 2.31 -9.83
N LEU A 89 -1.46 1.53 -10.91
CA LEU A 89 -0.38 1.35 -11.87
C LEU A 89 -0.83 1.86 -13.24
N THR A 90 0.04 2.60 -13.91
CA THR A 90 -0.11 2.97 -15.32
C THR A 90 1.02 2.33 -16.11
N LEU A 91 0.66 1.50 -17.10
CA LEU A 91 1.58 0.65 -17.83
C LEU A 91 1.52 0.97 -19.32
N LYS A 92 2.68 1.11 -19.96
CA LYS A 92 2.81 1.23 -21.43
C LYS A 92 4.10 0.57 -21.89
N ALA A 93 4.05 -0.23 -22.94
CA ALA A 93 5.19 -0.96 -23.47
C ALA A 93 5.56 -0.45 -24.87
N ALA A 94 6.86 -0.36 -25.13
CA ALA A 94 7.45 0.00 -26.40
C ALA A 94 8.68 -0.89 -26.68
N SER A 95 8.89 -1.26 -27.93
CA SER A 95 10.08 -1.97 -28.36
C SER A 95 10.35 -1.62 -29.82
N GLU A 96 11.62 -1.61 -30.22
CA GLU A 96 11.98 -1.27 -31.60
C GLU A 96 11.35 -2.25 -32.59
N GLY A 97 10.78 -1.70 -33.67
CA GLY A 97 10.09 -2.50 -34.69
C GLY A 97 8.69 -2.98 -34.31
N TYR A 98 8.20 -2.73 -33.09
CA TYR A 98 6.84 -3.07 -32.68
C TYR A 98 5.94 -1.84 -32.58
N VAL A 99 4.64 -2.03 -32.82
CA VAL A 99 3.63 -1.05 -32.41
C VAL A 99 3.52 -1.09 -30.88
N SER A 100 3.69 0.06 -30.24
CA SER A 100 3.58 0.18 -28.78
C SER A 100 2.24 -0.32 -28.26
N SER A 101 2.22 -0.79 -27.01
CA SER A 101 0.97 -1.17 -26.37
C SER A 101 0.09 0.05 -26.13
N GLU A 102 -1.20 -0.20 -25.95
CA GLU A 102 -2.09 0.77 -25.32
C GLU A 102 -1.66 0.99 -23.86
N GLN A 103 -1.98 2.17 -23.34
CA GLN A 103 -1.76 2.47 -21.93
C GLN A 103 -2.86 1.81 -21.10
N ILE A 104 -2.47 1.02 -20.10
CA ILE A 104 -3.39 0.31 -19.22
C ILE A 104 -3.27 0.88 -17.81
N SER A 105 -4.40 1.15 -17.17
CA SER A 105 -4.47 1.55 -15.76
C SER A 105 -5.00 0.39 -14.93
N VAL A 106 -4.21 -0.08 -13.98
CA VAL A 106 -4.57 -1.20 -13.09
C VAL A 106 -4.81 -0.64 -11.68
N PRO A 107 -6.00 -0.85 -11.09
CA PRO A 107 -6.26 -0.49 -9.70
C PRO A 107 -5.47 -1.43 -8.76
N VAL A 108 -4.94 -0.89 -7.67
CA VAL A 108 -4.23 -1.67 -6.64
C VAL A 108 -5.06 -1.69 -5.37
N GLU A 109 -5.23 -2.88 -4.80
CA GLU A 109 -5.80 -3.06 -3.47
C GLU A 109 -4.83 -2.50 -2.42
N ALA A 110 -5.23 -1.45 -1.73
CA ALA A 110 -4.42 -0.83 -0.68
C ALA A 110 -4.15 -1.83 0.45
N LYS A 111 -2.91 -1.84 0.94
CA LYS A 111 -2.56 -2.60 2.14
C LYS A 111 -2.90 -1.74 3.35
N ILE A 112 -3.89 -2.20 4.12
CA ILE A 112 -4.31 -1.56 5.37
C ILE A 112 -3.26 -1.82 6.45
N VAL A 113 -2.69 -0.75 7.05
CA VAL A 113 -1.67 -0.84 8.10
C VAL A 113 -2.09 0.04 9.27
N CYS A 114 -2.54 -0.59 10.35
CA CYS A 114 -2.97 0.15 11.53
C CYS A 114 -1.85 0.33 12.57
N GLY A 115 -2.02 1.29 13.47
CA GLY A 115 -1.16 1.64 14.59
C GLY A 115 -0.28 2.87 14.39
N ASP A 116 -0.52 3.71 13.38
CA ASP A 116 0.25 4.95 13.18
C ASP A 116 -0.45 6.20 13.79
N GLY A 117 -1.68 6.01 14.30
CA GLY A 117 -2.49 7.04 14.92
C GLY A 117 -3.18 8.00 13.93
N LYS A 118 -3.20 7.70 12.63
CA LYS A 118 -3.87 8.50 11.60
C LYS A 118 -4.82 7.63 10.78
N CYS A 119 -6.04 8.11 10.57
CA CYS A 119 -6.97 7.44 9.65
C CYS A 119 -6.59 7.75 8.19
N GLU A 120 -5.84 6.86 7.54
CA GLU A 120 -5.40 7.01 6.14
C GLU A 120 -6.46 6.56 5.11
N ALA A 121 -6.19 6.82 3.83
CA ALA A 121 -7.12 6.49 2.76
C ALA A 121 -7.30 4.96 2.61
N GLY A 122 -8.53 4.48 2.80
CA GLY A 122 -8.87 3.05 2.80
C GLY A 122 -8.97 2.46 4.20
N GLU A 123 -8.55 3.19 5.22
CA GLU A 123 -8.78 2.84 6.61
C GLU A 123 -10.18 3.25 7.04
N THR A 124 -10.79 2.40 7.86
CA THR A 124 -12.12 2.57 8.42
C THR A 124 -12.10 2.13 9.87
N LYS A 125 -13.11 2.52 10.64
CA LYS A 125 -13.27 2.04 12.02
C LYS A 125 -13.33 0.51 12.12
N GLU A 126 -13.76 -0.18 11.06
CA GLU A 126 -13.86 -1.64 11.02
C GLU A 126 -12.51 -2.33 10.78
N ASN A 127 -11.62 -1.73 9.97
CA ASN A 127 -10.34 -2.34 9.62
C ASN A 127 -9.15 -1.78 10.41
N CYS A 128 -9.19 -0.52 10.84
CA CYS A 128 -8.22 0.16 11.69
C CYS A 128 -8.91 0.97 12.81
N PRO A 129 -9.60 0.30 13.76
CA PRO A 129 -10.32 0.96 14.84
C PRO A 129 -9.44 1.84 15.71
N ARG A 130 -8.14 1.55 15.84
CA ARG A 130 -7.22 2.35 16.67
C ARG A 130 -6.79 3.67 16.04
N ASP A 131 -6.76 3.75 14.71
CA ASP A 131 -6.28 4.94 13.99
C ASP A 131 -7.44 5.80 13.51
N CYS A 132 -8.57 5.16 13.18
CA CYS A 132 -9.83 5.79 12.80
C CYS A 132 -10.81 5.89 13.99
N ILE A 133 -10.32 6.30 15.16
CA ILE A 133 -11.14 6.51 16.36
C ILE A 133 -11.98 7.78 16.22
N VAL A 134 -13.25 7.72 16.62
CA VAL A 134 -14.17 8.86 16.64
C VAL A 134 -14.60 9.11 18.08
N CYS A 135 -14.04 10.13 18.73
CA CYS A 135 -14.48 10.53 20.07
C CYS A 135 -15.71 11.48 20.00
N GLY A 136 -16.53 11.49 21.06
CA GLY A 136 -17.58 12.47 21.33
C GLY A 136 -19.01 11.94 21.27
N ASP A 137 -19.21 10.62 21.27
CA ASP A 137 -20.54 10.01 21.39
C ASP A 137 -20.92 9.63 22.84
N ASN A 138 -20.03 9.90 23.80
CA ASN A 138 -20.14 9.57 25.22
C ASN A 138 -20.20 8.07 25.53
N VAL A 139 -19.76 7.21 24.61
CA VAL A 139 -19.68 5.76 24.81
C VAL A 139 -18.22 5.33 24.64
N CYS A 140 -17.64 4.71 25.67
CA CYS A 140 -16.27 4.20 25.59
C CYS A 140 -16.24 2.87 24.79
N ASP A 141 -15.98 2.96 23.49
CA ASP A 141 -16.05 1.83 22.53
C ASP A 141 -14.76 0.97 22.47
N ILE A 142 -14.83 -0.16 21.77
CA ILE A 142 -13.66 -1.08 21.63
C ILE A 142 -12.54 -0.39 20.83
N GLY A 143 -11.41 -0.13 21.50
CA GLY A 143 -10.26 0.57 20.93
C GLY A 143 -10.08 1.98 21.51
N GLU A 144 -11.10 2.50 22.18
CA GLU A 144 -11.04 3.72 22.96
C GLU A 144 -10.48 3.46 24.35
N SER A 145 -9.88 4.50 24.91
CA SER A 145 -9.22 4.53 26.20
C SER A 145 -9.21 5.96 26.70
N TYR A 146 -8.94 6.14 27.99
CA TYR A 146 -8.79 7.48 28.55
C TYR A 146 -7.60 8.27 27.96
N GLU A 147 -6.70 7.63 27.20
CA GLU A 147 -5.54 8.27 26.59
C GLU A 147 -5.85 8.84 25.20
N ASN A 148 -6.73 8.18 24.42
CA ASN A 148 -7.07 8.57 23.05
C ASN A 148 -8.47 9.21 22.93
N CYS A 149 -9.43 8.85 23.78
CA CYS A 149 -10.74 9.49 23.89
C CYS A 149 -11.07 9.83 25.36
N PRO A 150 -10.39 10.83 25.97
CA PRO A 150 -10.65 11.23 27.36
C PRO A 150 -12.07 11.77 27.58
N SER A 151 -12.75 12.22 26.53
CA SER A 151 -14.13 12.71 26.59
C SER A 151 -15.14 11.57 26.81
N ASP A 152 -14.92 10.39 26.21
CA ASP A 152 -15.85 9.26 26.28
C ASP A 152 -15.39 8.19 27.28
N CYS A 153 -14.08 8.04 27.45
CA CYS A 153 -13.46 7.10 28.38
C CYS A 153 -12.84 7.83 29.58
N PRO A 154 -13.54 7.94 30.73
CA PRO A 154 -12.95 8.54 31.92
C PRO A 154 -11.80 7.68 32.47
N LYS A 155 -10.76 8.35 32.97
CA LYS A 155 -9.61 7.67 33.61
C LYS A 155 -10.10 6.83 34.79
N PRO A 156 -9.73 5.54 34.88
CA PRO A 156 -10.10 4.73 36.03
C PRO A 156 -9.44 5.32 37.27
N GLU A 157 -10.25 5.81 38.21
CA GLU A 157 -9.76 6.33 39.48
C GLU A 157 -9.21 5.17 40.30
N GLY A 158 -7.88 5.04 40.30
CA GLY A 158 -7.20 4.02 41.09
C GLY A 158 -7.60 4.15 42.55
N PHE A 159 -7.93 3.01 43.19
CA PHE A 159 -8.28 2.95 44.61
C PHE A 159 -7.29 3.78 45.41
N PRO A 160 -7.75 4.83 46.08
CA PRO A 160 -6.84 5.87 46.46
C PRO A 160 -5.98 5.33 47.62
N LEU A 161 -4.67 5.35 47.44
CA LEU A 161 -3.69 4.66 48.29
C LEU A 161 -3.77 5.04 49.79
N TRP A 162 -4.26 6.25 50.09
CA TRP A 162 -4.56 6.68 51.46
C TRP A 162 -5.57 5.77 52.18
N ILE A 163 -6.53 5.13 51.50
CA ILE A 163 -7.46 4.16 52.11
C ILE A 163 -6.71 2.91 52.59
N ILE A 164 -5.73 2.44 51.80
CA ILE A 164 -4.86 1.32 52.19
C ILE A 164 -4.01 1.74 53.40
N GLY A 165 -3.50 2.98 53.41
CA GLY A 165 -2.80 3.55 54.56
C GLY A 165 -3.66 3.62 55.82
N ILE A 166 -4.90 4.10 55.72
CA ILE A 166 -5.85 4.17 56.83
C ILE A 166 -6.19 2.76 57.37
N LEU A 167 -6.42 1.79 56.48
CA LEU A 167 -6.66 0.40 56.88
C LEU A 167 -5.45 -0.23 57.60
N LEU A 168 -4.23 0.01 57.12
CA LEU A 168 -3.02 -0.45 57.81
C LEU A 168 -2.88 0.16 59.20
N VAL A 169 -3.16 1.46 59.34
CA VAL A 169 -3.13 2.14 60.65
C VAL A 169 -4.19 1.56 61.59
N ILE A 170 -5.42 1.32 61.11
CA ILE A 170 -6.49 0.70 61.91
C ILE A 170 -6.10 -0.72 62.35
N VAL A 171 -5.49 -1.53 61.46
CA VAL A 171 -5.01 -2.88 61.80
C VAL A 171 -3.89 -2.82 62.85
N LEU A 172 -2.94 -1.88 62.73
CA LEU A 172 -1.87 -1.69 63.71
C LEU A 172 -2.41 -1.26 65.08
N ILE A 173 -3.39 -0.34 65.09
CA ILE A 173 -4.07 0.10 66.31
C ILE A 173 -4.83 -1.07 66.95
N ALA A 174 -5.59 -1.84 66.17
CA ALA A 174 -6.31 -3.00 66.65
C ALA A 174 -5.36 -4.08 67.20
N ALA A 175 -4.25 -4.35 66.51
CA ALA A 175 -3.21 -5.27 66.98
C ALA A 175 -2.56 -4.78 68.27
N TYR A 176 -2.26 -3.49 68.38
CA TYR A 176 -1.74 -2.87 69.60
C TYR A 176 -2.73 -3.03 70.77
N TYR A 177 -4.00 -2.67 70.58
CA TYR A 177 -5.04 -2.86 71.59
C TYR A 177 -5.19 -4.34 71.97
N PHE A 178 -5.16 -5.26 71.02
CA PHE A 178 -5.23 -6.69 71.26
C PHE A 178 -4.04 -7.22 72.09
N LEU A 179 -2.81 -6.76 71.80
CA LEU A 179 -1.61 -7.07 72.59
C LEU A 179 -1.69 -6.50 74.01
N VAL A 180 -2.20 -5.27 74.17
CA VAL A 180 -2.40 -4.64 75.49
C VAL A 180 -3.48 -5.38 76.31
N MET A 181 -4.58 -5.77 75.67
CA MET A 181 -5.66 -6.53 76.31
C MET A 181 -5.22 -7.95 76.70
N ARG A 182 -4.31 -8.58 75.94
CA ARG A 182 -3.64 -9.83 76.35
C ARG A 182 -2.76 -9.64 77.58
N LYS A 183 -2.08 -8.50 77.70
CA LYS A 183 -1.21 -8.18 78.85
C LYS A 183 -2.00 -7.97 80.15
N LYS A 184 -3.21 -7.40 80.07
CA LYS A 184 -4.10 -7.19 81.24
C LYS A 184 -4.71 -8.48 81.80
N LYS A 185 -4.83 -9.55 81.01
CA LYS A 185 -5.41 -10.84 81.46
C LYS A 185 -4.40 -11.81 82.09
N GLY A 186 -3.11 -11.47 82.13
CA GLY A 186 -2.05 -12.32 82.70
C GLY A 186 -1.55 -11.89 84.09
N GLY A 187 -2.37 -11.13 84.85
CA GLY A 187 -1.97 -10.54 86.13
C GLY A 187 -2.93 -10.79 87.30
N GLU A 188 -3.80 -11.79 87.19
CA GLU A 188 -4.59 -12.32 88.32
C GLU A 188 -4.21 -13.81 88.51
N GLU A 189 -3.09 -14.05 89.19
CA GLU A 189 -2.85 -15.22 90.04
C GLU A 189 -2.29 -14.72 91.37
#